data_AF-A0AAU9KHP6-F1
#
_entry.id   AF-A0AAU9KHP6-F1
#
_cell.length_a   1.000
_cell.length_b   1.000
_cell.length_c   1.000
_cell.angle_alpha   90.00
_cell.angle_beta   90.00
_cell.angle_gamma   90.00
#
_symmetry.space_group_name_H-M   'P 1'
#
loop_
_entity.id
_entity.type
_entity.pdbx_description
1 polymer ?
#
loop_
_entity_poly.entity_id
_entity_poly.type
_entity_poly.pdbx_seq_one_letter_code
_entity_poly.pdbx_strand_id
1 'polypeptide(L)' 'MQLPGRWHCTFIDFEKCSSTKKPKNVTQICQFLTSPRMIALLASKHLNVNILKLRQSTKRYKQNISTHTFGDIMRVFGL' A
#
# COMPACT_ATOMS: atom_id res chain seq x y z
N MET A 1 -7.43 1.91 29.43
CA MET A 1 -6.80 2.35 28.17
C MET A 1 -5.78 1.30 27.76
N GLN A 2 -5.98 0.61 26.64
CA GLN A 2 -4.94 -0.26 26.07
C GLN A 2 -3.87 0.63 25.42
N LEU A 3 -2.62 0.46 25.83
CA LEU A 3 -1.48 0.97 25.07
C LEU A 3 -1.55 0.39 23.66
N PRO A 4 -1.25 1.15 22.58
CA PRO A 4 -1.27 0.61 21.23
C PRO A 4 -0.29 -0.57 21.18
N GLY A 5 -0.82 -1.78 21.06
CA GLY A 5 -0.02 -2.98 20.91
C GLY A 5 0.93 -2.80 19.75
N ARG A 6 2.21 -3.11 19.95
CA ARG A 6 3.21 -3.08 18.88
C ARG A 6 2.86 -4.19 17.88
N TRP A 7 2.23 -3.82 16.78
CA TRP A 7 1.89 -4.77 15.72
C TRP A 7 3.15 -5.20 14.98
N HIS A 8 3.36 -6.52 14.88
CA HIS A 8 4.44 -7.11 14.09
C HIS A 8 3.82 -7.71 12.83
N CYS A 9 4.33 -7.31 11.68
CA CYS A 9 3.96 -7.87 10.38
C CYS A 9 5.18 -8.57 9.81
N THR A 10 5.03 -9.86 9.49
CA THR A 10 6.09 -10.67 8.88
C THR A 10 5.57 -11.19 7.55
N PHE A 11 6.28 -10.88 6.46
CA PHE A 11 6.03 -11.52 5.18
C PHE A 11 6.60 -12.94 5.21
N ILE A 12 5.83 -13.88 4.68
CA ILE A 12 6.21 -15.28 4.51
C ILE A 12 6.11 -15.62 3.02
N ASP A 13 6.62 -16.79 2.63
CA ASP A 13 6.57 -17.30 1.26
C ASP A 13 7.30 -16.40 0.23
N PHE A 14 8.63 -16.57 0.18
CA PHE A 14 9.52 -15.85 -0.75
C PHE A 14 9.94 -16.69 -1.95
N GLU A 15 9.34 -17.87 -2.17
CA GLU A 15 9.78 -18.82 -3.20
C GLU A 15 9.70 -18.21 -4.63
N LYS A 16 8.82 -17.23 -4.83
CA LYS A 16 8.59 -16.51 -6.10
C LYS A 16 9.22 -15.12 -6.13
N CYS A 17 9.93 -14.70 -5.07
CA CYS A 17 10.57 -13.40 -5.03
C CYS A 17 11.83 -13.40 -5.89
N SER A 18 12.03 -12.32 -6.64
CA SER A 18 13.23 -12.11 -7.44
C SER A 18 13.66 -10.65 -7.37
N SER A 19 14.97 -10.44 -7.51
CA SER A 19 15.52 -9.09 -7.65
C SER A 19 15.16 -8.53 -9.02
N THR A 20 14.63 -7.31 -9.07
CA THR A 20 14.25 -6.65 -10.31
C THR A 20 14.35 -5.13 -10.18
N LYS A 21 14.74 -4.48 -11.27
CA LYS A 21 14.72 -3.01 -11.39
C LYS A 21 13.30 -2.43 -11.48
N LYS A 22 12.29 -3.28 -11.75
CA LYS A 22 10.87 -2.88 -11.91
C LYS A 22 9.96 -3.70 -11.00
N PRO A 23 10.05 -3.53 -9.66
CA PRO A 23 9.22 -4.26 -8.71
C PRO A 23 7.73 -3.97 -8.90
N LYS A 24 6.91 -5.02 -8.92
CA LYS A 24 5.44 -4.93 -9.09
C LYS A 24 4.68 -5.02 -7.78
N ASN A 25 5.30 -5.55 -6.73
CA ASN A 25 4.70 -5.79 -5.42
C ASN A 25 3.96 -4.58 -4.84
N VAL A 26 4.56 -3.38 -4.86
CA VAL A 26 3.94 -2.15 -4.38
C VAL A 26 2.64 -1.85 -5.16
N THR A 27 2.70 -1.90 -6.49
CA THR A 27 1.52 -1.65 -7.32
C THR A 27 0.42 -2.70 -7.15
N GLN A 28 0.79 -3.96 -6.95
CA GLN A 28 -0.15 -5.06 -6.67
C GLN A 28 -0.85 -4.88 -5.32
N ILE A 29 -0.11 -4.47 -4.27
CA ILE A 29 -0.67 -4.16 -2.96
C ILE A 29 -1.64 -2.98 -3.07
N CYS A 30 -1.26 -1.89 -3.74
CA CYS A 30 -2.16 -0.75 -3.95
C CYS A 30 -3.42 -1.14 -4.73
N GLN A 31 -3.30 -2.02 -5.73
CA GLN A 31 -4.45 -2.54 -6.47
C GLN A 31 -5.37 -3.35 -5.57
N PHE A 32 -4.81 -4.22 -4.71
CA PHE A 32 -5.58 -4.99 -3.74
C PHE A 32 -6.32 -4.09 -2.74
N LEU A 33 -5.62 -3.12 -2.14
CA LEU A 33 -6.20 -2.17 -1.18
C LEU A 33 -7.31 -1.30 -1.79
N THR A 34 -7.24 -1.03 -3.10
CA THR A 34 -8.26 -0.26 -3.82
C THR A 34 -9.34 -1.13 -4.49
N SER A 35 -9.38 -2.43 -4.19
CA SER A 35 -10.45 -3.31 -4.62
C SER A 35 -11.76 -3.02 -3.86
N PRO A 36 -12.95 -3.23 -4.46
CA PRO A 36 -14.23 -2.93 -3.82
C PRO A 36 -14.39 -3.60 -2.44
N ARG A 37 -13.98 -4.87 -2.33
CA ARG A 37 -14.00 -5.62 -1.06
C ARG A 37 -13.16 -4.96 0.02
N MET A 38 -11.95 -4.53 -0.32
CA MET A 38 -11.06 -3.89 0.64
C MET A 38 -11.53 -2.48 1.02
N ILE A 39 -12.07 -1.72 0.08
CA ILE A 39 -12.66 -0.41 0.36
C ILE A 39 -13.82 -0.55 1.35
N ALA A 40 -14.73 -1.49 1.11
CA ALA A 40 -15.86 -1.76 2.02
C ALA A 40 -15.37 -2.19 3.42
N LEU A 41 -14.36 -3.08 3.48
CA LEU A 41 -13.77 -3.53 4.73
C LEU A 41 -13.13 -2.38 5.51
N LEU A 42 -12.31 -1.56 4.87
CA LEU A 42 -11.66 -0.40 5.51
C LEU A 42 -12.69 0.61 6.02
N ALA A 43 -13.72 0.90 5.22
CA ALA A 43 -14.82 1.77 5.62
C ALA A 43 -15.56 1.22 6.85
N SER A 44 -15.81 -0.10 6.91
CA SER A 44 -16.44 -0.76 8.07
C SER A 44 -15.60 -0.67 9.35
N LYS A 45 -14.30 -0.38 9.23
CA LYS A 45 -13.36 -0.15 10.34
C LYS A 45 -13.08 1.33 10.59
N HIS A 46 -13.88 2.23 10.00
CA HIS A 46 -13.70 3.68 10.09
C HIS A 46 -12.35 4.18 9.56
N LEU A 47 -11.69 3.41 8.69
CA LEU A 47 -10.47 3.81 8.00
C LEU A 47 -10.83 4.46 6.66
N ASN A 48 -10.63 5.77 6.58
CA ASN A 48 -10.87 6.52 5.35
C ASN A 48 -9.56 6.67 4.56
N VAL A 49 -9.44 5.95 3.45
CA VAL A 49 -8.29 6.05 2.54
C VAL A 49 -8.71 6.85 1.31
N ASN A 50 -7.93 7.89 0.96
CA ASN A 50 -8.18 8.64 -0.27
C ASN A 50 -7.81 7.79 -1.50
N ILE A 51 -8.79 7.04 -2.01
CA ILE A 51 -8.62 6.07 -3.11
C ILE A 51 -8.13 6.74 -4.40
N LEU A 52 -8.63 7.94 -4.71
CA LEU A 52 -8.21 8.67 -5.90
C LEU A 52 -6.73 9.06 -5.81
N LYS A 53 -6.31 9.61 -4.67
CA LYS A 53 -4.91 9.95 -4.41
C LYS A 53 -4.03 8.70 -4.43
N LEU A 54 -4.48 7.57 -3.85
CA LEU A 54 -3.75 6.31 -3.88
C LEU A 54 -3.51 5.81 -5.31
N ARG A 55 -4.54 5.83 -6.16
CA ARG A 55 -4.43 5.42 -7.57
C ARG A 55 -3.48 6.34 -8.35
N GLN A 56 -3.56 7.65 -8.13
CA GLN A 56 -2.68 8.62 -8.78
C GLN A 56 -1.22 8.45 -8.34
N SER A 57 -0.94 8.34 -7.04
CA SER A 57 0.41 8.10 -6.51
C SER A 57 0.97 6.77 -7.03
N THR A 58 0.15 5.71 -7.06
CA THR A 58 0.56 4.40 -7.59
C THR A 58 0.92 4.46 -9.07
N LYS A 59 0.15 5.21 -9.87
CA LYS A 59 0.45 5.43 -11.30
C LYS A 59 1.80 6.14 -11.46
N ARG A 60 2.05 7.20 -10.68
CA ARG A 60 3.34 7.93 -10.70
C ARG A 60 4.50 7.04 -10.29
N TYR A 61 4.35 6.26 -9.23
CA TYR A 61 5.34 5.27 -8.81
C TYR A 61 5.68 4.28 -9.92
N LYS A 62 4.67 3.71 -10.59
CA LYS A 62 4.89 2.78 -11.71
C LYS A 62 5.64 3.41 -12.89
N GLN A 63 5.42 4.70 -13.14
CA GLN A 63 6.08 5.44 -14.22
C GLN A 63 7.52 5.81 -13.88
N ASN A 64 7.79 6.15 -12.61
CA ASN A 64 9.11 6.53 -12.13
C ASN A 64 9.34 6.01 -10.71
N ILE A 65 9.96 4.83 -10.58
CA ILE A 65 10.18 4.18 -9.29
C ILE A 65 11.32 4.89 -8.55
N SER A 66 11.00 5.53 -7.43
CA SER A 66 11.96 6.19 -6.54
C SER A 66 11.44 6.24 -5.11
N THR A 67 12.31 6.59 -4.17
CA THR A 67 11.93 6.87 -2.78
C THR A 67 10.90 8.00 -2.68
N HIS A 68 11.01 9.01 -3.54
CA HIS A 68 10.06 10.12 -3.60
C HIS A 68 8.65 9.65 -4.00
N THR A 69 8.54 8.92 -5.12
CA THR A 69 7.23 8.44 -5.60
C THR A 69 6.64 7.34 -4.71
N PHE A 70 7.48 6.58 -4.01
CA PHE A 70 7.03 5.69 -2.94
C PHE A 70 6.49 6.48 -1.73
N GLY A 71 7.17 7.55 -1.31
CA GLY A 71 6.71 8.44 -0.25
C GLY A 71 5.36 9.10 -0.56
N ASP A 72 5.07 9.40 -1.83
CA ASP A 72 3.76 9.89 -2.26
C ASP A 72 2.61 8.87 -2.00
N ILE A 73 2.92 7.56 -1.98
CA ILE A 73 1.97 6.50 -1.60
C ILE A 73 1.82 6.47 -0.08
N MET A 74 2.92 6.51 0.67
CA MET A 74 2.92 6.46 2.14
C MET A 74 2.12 7.62 2.76
N ARG A 75 2.25 8.83 2.20
CA ARG A 75 1.49 10.02 2.60
C ARG A 75 -0.03 9.88 2.41
N VAL A 76 -0.52 8.89 1.66
CA VAL A 76 -1.96 8.60 1.58
C VAL A 76 -2.47 7.94 2.85
N PHE A 77 -1.61 7.22 3.56
CA PHE A 77 -1.90 6.54 4.82
C PHE A 77 -1.46 7.35 6.06
N GLY A 78 -0.98 8.58 5.88
CA GLY A 78 -0.51 9.43 6.98
C GLY A 78 0.88 9.06 7.51
N LEU A 79 1.68 8.35 6.71
CA LEU A 79 3.06 7.96 7.01
C LEU A 79 4.08 8.85 6.30
#